data_AF-A0A1A2RUM4-F1
#
_entry.id   AF-A0A1A2RUM4-F1
#
_cell.length_a   1.000
_cell.length_b   1.000
_cell.length_c   1.000
_cell.angle_alpha   90.00
_cell.angle_beta   90.00
_cell.angle_gamma   90.00
#
_symmetry.space_group_name_H-M   'P 1'
#
loop_
_entity.id
_entity.type
_entity.pdbx_description
1 polymer ?
#
loop_
_entity_poly.entity_id
_entity_poly.type
_entity_poly.pdbx_seq_one_letter_code
_entity_poly.pdbx_strand_id
1 'polypeptide(L)'
;MTLRVVPEGLAATSAAVEALTARLAAAHAAAAPAITAVVPPAVDPVSLQTAVGFSAQGQEHSAVAAQGVEELGRAGVGVGEAGASYLAGDTAAAATFGIAGA
;
A
#
# COMPACT_ATOMS: atom_id res chain seq x y z
N MET A 1 5.40 25.65 14.95
CA MET A 1 6.16 24.61 14.24
C MET A 1 6.37 25.07 12.81
N THR A 2 7.58 24.97 12.28
CA THR A 2 7.87 25.21 10.85
C THR A 2 8.06 23.88 10.15
N LEU A 3 7.38 23.68 9.01
CA LEU A 3 7.46 22.45 8.24
C LEU A 3 8.57 22.56 7.18
N ARG A 4 9.36 21.50 7.02
CA ARG A 4 10.44 21.39 6.03
C ARG A 4 10.05 20.29 5.06
N VAL A 5 9.48 20.67 3.93
CA VAL A 5 8.93 19.74 2.93
C VAL A 5 9.64 19.96 1.59
N VAL A 6 9.87 18.86 0.88
CA VAL A 6 10.39 18.86 -0.50
C VAL A 6 9.32 18.20 -1.38
N PRO A 7 8.52 18.98 -2.14
CA PRO A 7 7.38 18.45 -2.91
C PRO A 7 7.75 17.32 -3.87
N GLU A 8 8.92 17.41 -4.52
CA GLU A 8 9.43 16.40 -5.45
C GLU A 8 9.73 15.07 -4.71
N GLY A 9 10.20 15.16 -3.46
CA GLY A 9 10.44 14.01 -2.61
C GLY A 9 9.14 13.29 -2.23
N LEU A 10 8.06 14.05 -2.00
CA LEU A 10 6.73 13.47 -1.77
C LEU A 10 6.17 12.81 -3.04
N ALA A 11 6.32 13.44 -4.20
CA ALA A 11 5.93 12.83 -5.47
C ALA A 11 6.68 11.52 -5.76
N ALA A 12 8.00 11.51 -5.55
CA ALA A 12 8.82 10.30 -5.70
C ALA A 12 8.42 9.20 -4.71
N THR A 13 8.09 9.57 -3.47
CA THR A 13 7.62 8.64 -2.45
C THR A 13 6.27 8.04 -2.82
N SER A 14 5.33 8.84 -3.32
CA SER A 14 4.03 8.37 -3.81
C SER A 14 4.18 7.32 -4.90
N ALA A 15 5.01 7.58 -5.92
CA ALA A 15 5.31 6.64 -6.99
C ALA A 15 5.99 5.35 -6.49
N ALA A 16 6.91 5.46 -5.53
CA ALA A 16 7.57 4.30 -4.92
C ALA A 16 6.57 3.43 -4.14
N VAL A 17 5.64 4.04 -3.41
CA VAL A 17 4.56 3.35 -2.69
C VAL A 17 3.63 2.65 -3.67
N GLU A 18 3.22 3.30 -4.76
CA GLU A 18 2.41 2.68 -5.81
C GLU A 18 3.08 1.42 -6.37
N ALA A 19 4.36 1.51 -6.74
CA ALA A 19 5.12 0.37 -7.26
C ALA A 19 5.25 -0.76 -6.23
N LEU A 20 5.44 -0.43 -4.95
CA LEU A 20 5.49 -1.41 -3.87
C LEU A 20 4.14 -2.09 -3.64
N THR A 21 3.04 -1.32 -3.63
CA THR A 21 1.67 -1.81 -3.52
C THR A 21 1.35 -2.81 -4.63
N ALA A 22 1.70 -2.48 -5.88
CA ALA A 22 1.49 -3.37 -7.02
C ALA A 22 2.28 -4.69 -6.90
N ARG A 23 3.55 -4.61 -6.49
CA ARG A 23 4.37 -5.81 -6.23
C ARG A 23 3.80 -6.66 -5.10
N LEU A 24 3.34 -6.03 -4.02
CA LEU A 24 2.75 -6.71 -2.88
C LEU A 24 1.45 -7.42 -3.27
N ALA A 25 0.57 -6.75 -4.01
CA ALA A 25 -0.67 -7.33 -4.54
C ALA A 25 -0.39 -8.55 -5.42
N ALA A 26 0.59 -8.44 -6.34
CA ALA A 26 0.98 -9.55 -7.21
C ALA A 26 1.54 -10.75 -6.41
N ALA A 27 2.37 -10.48 -5.40
CA ALA A 27 2.92 -11.54 -4.54
C ALA A 27 1.83 -12.28 -3.76
N HIS A 28 0.87 -11.57 -3.19
CA HIS A 28 -0.25 -12.18 -2.47
C HIS A 28 -1.18 -12.96 -3.41
N ALA A 29 -1.48 -12.43 -4.59
CA ALA A 29 -2.26 -13.13 -5.60
C ALA A 29 -1.58 -14.44 -6.05
N ALA A 30 -0.25 -14.44 -6.20
CA ALA A 30 0.51 -15.63 -6.55
C ALA A 30 0.53 -16.67 -5.42
N ALA A 31 0.54 -16.24 -4.16
CA ALA A 31 0.54 -17.13 -3.00
C ALA A 31 -0.85 -17.68 -2.64
N ALA A 32 -1.93 -16.96 -2.99
CA ALA A 32 -3.30 -17.27 -2.56
C ALA A 32 -3.70 -18.74 -2.84
N PRO A 33 -3.51 -19.33 -4.04
CA PRO A 33 -3.89 -20.72 -4.28
C PRO A 33 -3.19 -21.72 -3.37
N ALA A 34 -1.91 -21.47 -3.04
CA ALA A 34 -1.11 -22.37 -2.24
C ALA A 34 -1.53 -22.40 -0.77
N ILE A 35 -1.97 -21.26 -0.23
CA ILE A 35 -2.31 -21.15 1.20
C ILE A 35 -3.80 -21.37 1.48
N THR A 36 -4.67 -21.22 0.48
CA THR A 36 -6.12 -21.31 0.64
C THR A 36 -6.74 -22.65 0.25
N ALA A 37 -6.00 -23.50 -0.46
CA ALA A 37 -6.45 -24.80 -0.93
C ALA A 37 -5.48 -25.91 -0.49
N VAL A 38 -5.27 -26.02 0.82
CA VAL A 38 -4.36 -27.03 1.38
C VAL A 38 -4.98 -28.42 1.22
N VAL A 39 -4.26 -29.31 0.52
CA VAL A 39 -4.67 -30.69 0.31
C VAL A 39 -4.25 -31.54 1.53
N PRO A 40 -5.14 -32.33 2.14
CA PRO A 40 -4.78 -33.20 3.24
C PRO A 40 -3.85 -34.33 2.78
N PRO A 41 -2.81 -34.69 3.58
CA PRO A 41 -1.87 -35.75 3.21
C PRO A 41 -2.45 -37.16 3.37
N ALA A 42 -3.51 -37.33 4.16
CA ALA A 42 -4.21 -38.58 4.41
C ALA A 42 -5.70 -38.35 4.72
N VAL A 43 -6.48 -39.43 4.81
CA VAL A 43 -7.95 -39.40 5.04
C VAL A 43 -8.35 -39.53 6.52
N ASP A 44 -7.38 -39.59 7.44
CA ASP A 44 -7.69 -39.62 8.86
C ASP A 44 -8.26 -38.27 9.32
N PRO A 45 -9.05 -38.24 10.42
CA PRO A 45 -9.70 -37.02 10.88
C PRO A 45 -8.75 -35.86 11.17
N VAL A 46 -7.53 -36.13 11.65
CA VAL A 46 -6.55 -35.09 11.98
C VAL A 46 -6.03 -34.45 10.69
N SER A 47 -5.62 -35.26 9.70
CA SER A 47 -5.16 -34.76 8.41
C SER A 47 -6.21 -33.89 7.72
N LEU A 48 -7.47 -34.34 7.71
CA LEU A 48 -8.58 -33.58 7.12
C LEU A 48 -8.82 -32.26 7.86
N GLN A 49 -8.91 -32.30 9.20
CA GLN A 49 -9.19 -31.11 10.00
C GLN A 49 -8.06 -30.08 9.96
N THR A 50 -6.81 -30.54 9.96
CA THR A 50 -5.64 -29.67 9.82
C THR A 50 -5.60 -28.97 8.46
N ALA A 51 -5.87 -29.69 7.37
CA ALA A 51 -5.91 -29.09 6.03
C ALA A 51 -7.02 -28.02 5.90
N VAL A 52 -8.19 -28.28 6.46
CA VAL A 52 -9.29 -27.31 6.52
C VAL A 52 -8.90 -26.08 7.35
N GLY A 53 -8.29 -26.30 8.53
CA GLY A 53 -7.85 -25.22 9.41
C GLY A 53 -6.82 -24.30 8.75
N PHE A 54 -5.80 -24.87 8.10
CA PHE A 54 -4.81 -24.06 7.37
C PHE A 54 -5.41 -23.33 6.18
N SER A 55 -6.33 -23.97 5.44
CA SER A 55 -7.02 -23.32 4.33
C SER A 55 -7.84 -22.11 4.81
N ALA A 56 -8.55 -22.23 5.93
CA ALA A 56 -9.28 -21.13 6.53
C ALA A 56 -8.34 -20.00 6.98
N GLN A 57 -7.24 -20.33 7.67
CA GLN A 57 -6.21 -19.35 8.04
C GLN A 57 -5.63 -18.62 6.82
N GLY A 58 -5.40 -19.34 5.71
CA GLY A 58 -4.93 -18.76 4.46
C GLY A 58 -5.93 -17.78 3.83
N GLN A 59 -7.24 -18.06 3.95
CA GLN A 59 -8.30 -17.14 3.51
C GLN A 59 -8.33 -15.87 4.36
N GLU A 60 -8.27 -16.00 5.68
CA GLU A 60 -8.20 -14.87 6.60
C GLU A 60 -6.97 -13.99 6.32
N HIS A 61 -5.80 -14.62 6.13
CA HIS A 61 -4.58 -13.91 5.78
C HIS A 61 -4.71 -13.17 4.43
N SER A 62 -5.30 -13.81 3.42
CA SER A 62 -5.51 -13.20 2.09
C SER A 62 -6.42 -11.97 2.18
N ALA A 63 -7.46 -12.01 3.02
CA ALA A 63 -8.35 -10.87 3.26
C ALA A 63 -7.59 -9.70 3.93
N VAL A 64 -6.84 -9.97 5.00
CA VAL A 64 -6.04 -8.95 5.69
C VAL A 64 -4.97 -8.35 4.77
N ALA A 65 -4.32 -9.17 3.95
CA ALA A 65 -3.36 -8.71 2.96
C ALA A 65 -3.98 -7.78 1.92
N ALA A 66 -5.19 -8.10 1.43
CA ALA A 66 -5.91 -7.23 0.50
C ALA A 66 -6.24 -5.88 1.14
N GLN A 67 -6.67 -5.85 2.40
CA GLN A 67 -6.88 -4.61 3.15
C GLN A 67 -5.57 -3.81 3.28
N GLY A 68 -4.46 -4.47 3.60
CA GLY A 68 -3.15 -3.81 3.68
C GLY A 68 -2.70 -3.18 2.36
N VAL A 69 -2.93 -3.87 1.24
CA VAL A 69 -2.67 -3.34 -0.12
C VAL A 69 -3.52 -2.10 -0.39
N GLU A 70 -4.81 -2.13 -0.04
CA GLU A 70 -5.72 -1.00 -0.20
C GLU A 70 -5.26 0.22 0.61
N GLU A 71 -4.97 0.03 1.90
CA GLU A 71 -4.51 1.09 2.79
C GLU A 71 -3.18 1.71 2.33
N LEU A 72 -2.24 0.88 1.86
CA LEU A 72 -0.97 1.37 1.32
C LEU A 72 -1.17 2.18 0.04
N GLY A 73 -2.07 1.73 -0.85
CA GLY A 73 -2.48 2.49 -2.04
C GLY A 73 -3.06 3.85 -1.67
N ARG A 74 -3.97 3.89 -0.69
CA ARG A 74 -4.56 5.15 -0.20
C ARG A 74 -3.52 6.08 0.41
N ALA A 75 -2.59 5.54 1.19
CA ALA A 75 -1.47 6.30 1.74
C ALA A 75 -0.58 6.91 0.64
N GLY A 76 -0.27 6.12 -0.41
CA GLY A 76 0.49 6.59 -1.57
C GLY A 76 -0.17 7.77 -2.27
N VAL A 77 -1.50 7.71 -2.48
CA VAL A 77 -2.29 8.83 -3.03
C VAL A 77 -2.22 10.05 -2.12
N GLY A 78 -2.44 9.89 -0.82
CA GLY A 78 -2.39 10.99 0.14
C GLY A 78 -1.03 11.69 0.21
N VAL A 79 0.07 10.94 0.06
CA VAL A 79 1.42 11.52 -0.04
C VAL A 79 1.58 12.33 -1.34
N GLY A 80 1.04 11.84 -2.46
CA GLY A 80 1.05 12.56 -3.73
C GLY A 80 0.25 13.86 -3.68
N GLU A 81 -0.96 13.82 -3.10
CA GLU A 81 -1.80 14.99 -2.88
C GLU A 81 -1.11 16.02 -1.97
N ALA A 82 -0.45 15.57 -0.90
CA ALA A 82 0.35 16.44 -0.05
C ALA A 82 1.49 17.10 -0.85
N GLY A 83 2.22 16.34 -1.67
CA GLY A 83 3.26 16.86 -2.56
C GLY A 83 2.74 17.96 -3.49
N ALA A 84 1.61 17.72 -4.16
CA ALA A 84 0.98 18.71 -5.04
C ALA A 84 0.53 19.97 -4.28
N SER A 85 -0.02 19.81 -3.08
CA SER A 85 -0.46 20.91 -2.22
C SER A 85 0.71 21.82 -1.79
N TYR A 86 1.83 21.22 -1.35
CA TYR A 86 3.02 22.00 -0.98
C TYR A 86 3.63 22.71 -2.20
N LEU A 87 3.72 22.06 -3.36
CA LEU A 87 4.21 22.70 -4.59
C LEU A 87 3.33 23.91 -5.00
N ALA A 88 2.00 23.76 -4.93
CA ALA A 88 1.08 24.85 -5.21
C ALA A 88 1.22 26.01 -4.21
N GLY A 89 1.40 25.69 -2.92
CA GLY A 89 1.64 26.69 -1.88
C GLY A 89 2.95 27.45 -2.08
N ASP A 90 4.05 26.74 -2.38
CA ASP A 90 5.37 27.31 -2.59
C ASP A 90 5.40 28.24 -3.82
N THR A 91 4.75 27.82 -4.92
CA THR A 91 4.63 28.64 -6.13
C THR A 91 3.79 29.91 -5.91
N ALA A 92 2.68 29.81 -5.17
CA ALA A 92 1.85 30.97 -4.83
C ALA A 92 2.58 31.96 -3.91
N ALA A 93 3.34 31.46 -2.93
CA ALA A 93 4.17 32.28 -2.06
C ALA A 93 5.27 33.00 -2.85
N ALA A 94 5.98 32.27 -3.72
CA ALA A 94 7.02 32.85 -4.59
C ALA A 94 6.47 33.98 -5.48
N ALA A 95 5.28 33.78 -6.08
CA ALA A 95 4.63 34.82 -6.89
C ALA A 95 4.27 36.07 -6.06
N THR A 96 3.75 35.88 -4.85
CA THR A 96 3.35 36.97 -3.95
C THR A 96 4.56 37.82 -3.54
N PHE A 97 5.65 37.18 -3.12
CA PHE A 97 6.88 37.91 -2.75
C PHE A 97 7.63 38.48 -3.96
N GLY A 98 7.56 37.83 -5.12
CA GLY A 98 8.11 38.35 -6.37
C GLY A 98 7.44 39.65 -6.82
N ILE A 99 6.13 39.80 -6.59
CA ILE A 99 5.38 41.04 -6.86
C ILE A 99 5.68 42.12 -5.81
N ALA A 100 5.85 41.76 -4.54
CA ALA A 100 6.13 42.70 -3.46
C ALA A 100 7.58 43.26 -3.47
N GLY A 101 8.50 42.58 -4.15
CA GLY A 101 9.90 42.99 -4.31
C GLY A 101 10.23 43.70 -5.62
N ALA A 102 9.24 43.90 -6.50
CA ALA A 102 9.35 44.61 -7.79
C ALA A 102 8.76 46.02 -7.69
#